data_AF-A0A9P1AHZ1-F1
#
_entry.id   AF-A0A9P1AHZ1-F1
#
_cell.length_a   1.000
_cell.length_b   1.000
_cell.length_c   1.000
_cell.angle_alpha   90.00
_cell.angle_beta   90.00
_cell.angle_gamma   90.00
#
_symmetry.space_group_name_H-M   'P 1'
#
loop_
_entity.id
_entity.type
_entity.pdbx_description
1 polymer ?
#
loop_
_entity_poly.entity_id
_entity_poly.type
_entity_poly.pdbx_seq_one_letter_code
_entity_poly.pdbx_strand_id
1 'polypeptide(L)'
;MKTLAFLAVFVAIAAAAEFIDIGYKTCKADGTVTGVKADGCDLTIKDGKKVCLFKKGTKPVIQIAFKASKPADKLKTSVRAKVGGSALVDFPQTNSDACTYGVKCPLTAGAAQLFQQSIAITENHPSGEIIQVNWQLARPDQTKEVCIIFLAEIVA
;
A
#
# COMPACT_ATOMS: atom_id res chain seq x y z
N MET A 1 -51.70 -6.43 30.96
CA MET A 1 -50.44 -5.65 30.90
C MET A 1 -49.61 -6.27 29.80
N LYS A 2 -49.46 -5.60 28.65
CA LYS A 2 -48.73 -6.11 27.49
C LYS A 2 -47.32 -5.54 27.52
N THR A 3 -46.34 -6.35 27.91
CA THR A 3 -44.92 -5.99 27.89
C THR A 3 -44.44 -6.01 26.44
N LEU A 4 -44.33 -4.84 25.82
CA LEU A 4 -43.70 -4.66 24.50
C LEU A 4 -42.18 -4.67 24.70
N ALA A 5 -41.54 -5.80 24.38
CA ALA A 5 -40.08 -5.87 24.29
C ALA A 5 -39.64 -5.20 22.97
N PHE A 6 -39.09 -3.99 23.06
CA PHE A 6 -38.43 -3.30 21.96
C PHE A 6 -37.13 -4.03 21.60
N LEU A 7 -37.10 -4.67 20.42
CA LEU A 7 -35.88 -5.23 19.84
C LEU A 7 -35.02 -4.07 19.29
N ALA A 8 -33.98 -3.68 20.02
CA ALA A 8 -33.00 -2.70 19.54
C ALA A 8 -32.06 -3.38 18.52
N VAL A 9 -32.24 -3.05 17.23
CA VAL A 9 -31.33 -3.48 16.16
C VAL A 9 -30.09 -2.61 16.20
N PHE A 10 -28.99 -3.13 16.75
CA PHE A 10 -27.66 -2.52 16.62
C PHE A 10 -27.16 -2.73 15.19
N VAL A 11 -27.31 -1.72 14.34
CA VAL A 11 -26.65 -1.67 13.03
C VAL A 11 -25.19 -1.31 13.25
N ALA A 12 -24.29 -2.30 13.18
CA ALA A 12 -22.86 -2.06 13.14
C ALA A 12 -22.52 -1.37 11.81
N ILE A 13 -22.18 -0.08 11.84
CA ILE A 13 -21.71 0.66 10.68
C ILE A 13 -20.27 0.20 10.41
N ALA A 14 -20.08 -0.74 9.49
CA ALA A 14 -18.77 -1.06 8.97
C ALA A 14 -18.31 0.13 8.10
N ALA A 15 -17.24 0.82 8.50
CA ALA A 15 -16.61 1.83 7.66
C ALA A 15 -16.14 1.14 6.37
N ALA A 16 -16.67 1.58 5.23
CA ALA A 16 -16.21 1.10 3.93
C ALA A 16 -14.79 1.65 3.67
N ALA A 17 -13.91 0.83 3.11
CA ALA A 17 -12.59 1.29 2.69
C ALA A 17 -12.74 2.31 1.55
N GLU A 18 -12.06 3.46 1.68
CA GLU A 18 -12.13 4.56 0.72
C GLU A 18 -10.79 4.68 -0.02
N PHE A 19 -10.63 3.89 -1.07
CA PHE A 19 -9.43 3.92 -1.90
C PHE A 19 -9.40 5.15 -2.80
N ILE A 20 -8.43 6.04 -2.57
CA ILE A 20 -8.17 7.21 -3.41
C ILE A 20 -6.93 7.04 -4.28
N ASP A 21 -6.91 7.67 -5.46
CA ASP A 21 -5.74 7.67 -6.34
C ASP A 21 -4.62 8.59 -5.80
N ILE A 22 -3.42 8.04 -5.63
CA ILE A 22 -2.26 8.76 -5.08
C ILE A 22 -1.28 9.18 -6.17
N GLY A 23 -0.38 10.13 -5.85
CA GLY A 23 0.73 10.45 -6.73
C GLY A 23 1.87 9.45 -6.59
N TYR A 24 2.38 8.92 -7.70
CA TYR A 24 3.50 8.01 -7.70
C TYR A 24 4.36 8.18 -8.97
N LYS A 25 5.59 7.67 -8.90
CA LYS A 25 6.47 7.43 -10.04
C LYS A 25 6.77 5.94 -10.12
N THR A 26 7.08 5.45 -11.31
CA THR A 26 7.63 4.11 -11.49
C THR A 26 9.16 4.16 -11.55
N CYS A 27 9.80 3.11 -11.05
CA CYS A 27 11.24 2.85 -11.25
C CYS A 27 11.42 1.63 -12.16
N LYS A 28 12.66 1.35 -12.59
CA LYS A 28 12.98 0.22 -13.50
C LYS A 28 12.41 -1.10 -12.96
N ALA A 29 11.46 -1.67 -13.69
CA ALA A 29 10.79 -2.94 -13.44
C ALA A 29 10.26 -3.49 -14.78
N ASP A 30 10.05 -4.80 -14.86
CA ASP A 30 9.60 -5.48 -16.08
C ASP A 30 8.09 -5.35 -16.28
N GLY A 31 7.31 -5.35 -15.19
CA GLY A 31 5.85 -5.24 -15.23
C GLY A 31 5.36 -3.81 -15.40
N THR A 32 4.11 -3.66 -15.83
CA THR A 32 3.51 -2.35 -16.10
C THR A 32 2.54 -1.98 -15.00
N VAL A 33 2.88 -0.99 -14.17
CA VAL A 33 1.96 -0.42 -13.19
C VAL A 33 0.88 0.38 -13.91
N THR A 34 -0.37 0.09 -13.60
CA THR A 34 -1.56 0.74 -14.21
C THR A 34 -2.32 1.63 -13.24
N GLY A 35 -2.04 1.54 -11.94
CA GLY A 35 -2.65 2.41 -10.93
C GLY A 35 -2.13 2.13 -9.52
N VAL A 36 -2.13 3.16 -8.69
CA VAL A 36 -1.81 3.05 -7.26
C VAL A 36 -2.85 3.82 -6.47
N LYS A 37 -3.47 3.12 -5.51
CA LYS A 37 -4.47 3.70 -4.61
C LYS A 37 -4.08 3.47 -3.16
N ALA A 38 -4.60 4.33 -2.29
CA ALA A 38 -4.43 4.19 -0.85
C ALA A 38 -5.78 4.35 -0.14
N ASP A 39 -6.02 3.50 0.84
CA ASP A 39 -7.02 3.70 1.89
C ASP A 39 -6.31 4.19 3.16
N GLY A 40 -6.96 5.09 3.91
CA GLY A 40 -6.36 5.75 5.07
C GLY A 40 -5.28 6.80 4.74
N CYS A 41 -5.23 7.28 3.49
CA CYS A 41 -4.40 8.41 3.06
C CYS A 41 -5.24 9.69 3.03
N ASP A 42 -4.83 10.73 3.76
CA ASP A 42 -5.34 12.08 3.54
C ASP A 42 -4.41 12.78 2.53
N LEU A 43 -4.90 12.97 1.30
CA LEU A 43 -4.09 13.42 0.17
C LEU A 43 -3.96 14.93 0.16
N THR A 44 -2.72 15.42 0.24
CA THR A 44 -2.41 16.85 0.17
C THR A 44 -1.40 17.17 -0.93
N ILE A 45 -1.27 18.45 -1.29
CA ILE A 45 -0.26 18.93 -2.23
C ILE A 45 0.78 19.75 -1.46
N LYS A 46 2.03 19.27 -1.44
CA LYS A 46 3.18 19.99 -0.89
C LYS A 46 4.24 20.17 -1.98
N ASP A 47 4.67 21.40 -2.21
CA ASP A 47 5.63 21.76 -3.28
C ASP A 47 5.26 21.21 -4.66
N GLY A 48 3.97 21.29 -5.02
CA GLY A 48 3.45 20.79 -6.29
C GLY A 48 3.40 19.27 -6.42
N LYS A 49 3.64 18.52 -5.33
CA LYS A 49 3.61 17.05 -5.32
C LYS A 49 2.48 16.55 -4.42
N LYS A 50 1.81 15.50 -4.88
CA LYS A 50 0.85 14.72 -4.09
C LYS A 50 1.58 13.98 -2.97
N VAL A 51 1.16 14.18 -1.73
CA VAL A 51 1.70 13.55 -0.51
C VAL A 51 0.54 12.91 0.25
N CYS A 52 0.72 11.64 0.63
CA CYS A 52 -0.21 10.96 1.52
C CYS A 52 0.12 11.23 2.98
N LEU A 53 -0.82 11.82 3.72
CA LEU A 53 -0.71 11.92 5.17
C LEU A 53 -1.25 10.63 5.79
N PHE A 54 -0.40 9.93 6.54
CA PHE A 54 -0.79 8.73 7.30
C PHE A 54 -0.72 9.03 8.79
N LYS A 55 -1.83 8.77 9.49
CA LYS A 55 -1.92 8.99 10.94
C LYS A 55 -1.24 7.88 11.72
N LYS A 56 -0.58 8.22 12.82
CA LYS A 56 -0.10 7.23 13.79
C LYS A 56 -1.24 6.40 14.37
N GLY A 57 -0.92 5.18 14.77
CA GLY A 57 -1.87 4.19 15.27
C GLY A 57 -2.76 3.56 14.20
N THR A 58 -2.65 3.97 12.92
CA THR A 58 -3.50 3.47 11.84
C THR A 58 -2.84 2.36 11.00
N LYS A 59 -3.65 1.74 10.15
CA LYS A 59 -3.27 0.64 9.26
C LYS A 59 -3.67 0.92 7.81
N PRO A 60 -3.13 1.98 7.18
CA PRO A 60 -3.44 2.30 5.78
C PRO A 60 -3.18 1.10 4.87
N VAL A 61 -3.91 1.04 3.77
CA VAL A 61 -3.81 -0.03 2.79
C VAL A 61 -3.38 0.54 1.45
N ILE A 62 -2.28 0.02 0.88
CA ILE A 62 -1.84 0.38 -0.46
C ILE A 62 -2.27 -0.70 -1.44
N GLN A 63 -2.87 -0.26 -2.53
CA GLN A 63 -3.29 -1.10 -3.64
C GLN A 63 -2.50 -0.72 -4.90
N ILE A 64 -1.89 -1.72 -5.55
CA ILE A 64 -1.12 -1.56 -6.77
C ILE A 64 -1.72 -2.44 -7.85
N ALA A 65 -2.30 -1.81 -8.87
CA ALA A 65 -2.74 -2.50 -10.07
C ALA A 65 -1.59 -2.55 -11.08
N PHE A 66 -1.33 -3.72 -11.65
CA PHE A 66 -0.26 -3.89 -12.65
C PHE A 66 -0.59 -5.01 -13.65
N LYS A 67 0.11 -5.01 -14.78
CA LYS A 67 0.15 -6.13 -15.72
C LYS A 67 1.46 -6.89 -15.56
N ALA A 68 1.35 -8.21 -15.42
CA ALA A 68 2.53 -9.06 -15.28
C ALA A 68 3.34 -9.11 -16.58
N SER A 69 4.66 -9.08 -16.50
CA SER A 69 5.58 -9.08 -17.65
C SER A 69 5.79 -10.48 -18.23
N LYS A 70 5.98 -11.47 -17.35
CA LYS A 70 6.28 -12.87 -17.69
C LYS A 70 5.69 -13.83 -16.64
N PRO A 71 5.58 -15.14 -16.93
CA PRO A 71 5.12 -16.11 -15.94
C PRO A 71 6.02 -16.17 -14.71
N ALA A 72 5.45 -16.43 -13.53
CA ALA A 72 6.16 -16.84 -12.32
C ALA A 72 5.20 -17.36 -11.26
N ASP A 73 5.68 -18.30 -10.45
CA ASP A 73 4.88 -18.90 -9.39
C ASP A 73 4.83 -18.05 -8.12
N LYS A 74 5.79 -17.13 -7.94
CA LYS A 74 5.98 -16.37 -6.71
C LYS A 74 6.42 -14.94 -7.00
N LEU A 75 5.98 -14.02 -6.15
CA LEU A 75 6.52 -12.67 -6.03
C LEU A 75 6.77 -12.35 -4.55
N LYS A 76 7.81 -11.55 -4.30
CA LYS A 76 8.15 -11.03 -2.98
C LYS A 76 7.88 -9.53 -2.88
N THR A 77 7.20 -9.07 -1.84
CA THR A 77 6.97 -7.65 -1.54
C THR A 77 8.06 -7.10 -0.62
N SER A 78 8.48 -5.86 -0.84
CA SER A 78 9.38 -5.12 0.05
C SER A 78 9.12 -3.62 0.01
N VAL A 79 9.33 -2.96 1.15
CA VAL A 79 9.08 -1.52 1.33
C VAL A 79 10.30 -0.88 1.97
N ARG A 80 10.76 0.22 1.39
CA ARG A 80 11.85 1.05 1.92
C ARG A 80 11.42 2.50 1.97
N ALA A 81 11.73 3.22 3.03
CA ALA A 81 11.50 4.65 3.15
C ALA A 81 12.82 5.40 3.17
N LYS A 82 12.91 6.50 2.41
CA LYS A 82 14.02 7.46 2.52
C LYS A 82 13.66 8.49 3.59
N VAL A 83 14.36 8.46 4.73
CA VAL A 83 14.14 9.33 5.89
C VAL A 83 15.35 10.28 6.05
N GLY A 84 15.13 11.54 6.43
CA GLY A 84 16.21 12.51 6.65
C GLY A 84 17.10 12.78 5.43
N GLY A 85 16.55 12.64 4.21
CA GLY A 85 17.25 13.01 2.96
C GLY A 85 18.36 12.07 2.47
N SER A 86 18.79 11.07 3.24
CA SER A 86 19.88 10.16 2.85
C SER A 86 19.69 8.69 3.25
N ALA A 87 19.12 8.40 4.42
CA ALA A 87 19.00 7.02 4.91
C ALA A 87 17.81 6.28 4.28
N LEU A 88 18.07 5.11 3.70
CA LEU A 88 17.02 4.15 3.31
C LEU A 88 16.80 3.18 4.46
N VAL A 89 15.59 3.19 5.01
CA VAL A 89 15.17 2.32 6.11
C VAL A 89 14.19 1.30 5.56
N ASP A 90 14.43 0.01 5.85
CA ASP A 90 13.48 -1.04 5.53
C ASP A 90 12.25 -0.92 6.43
N PHE A 91 11.05 -1.02 5.84
CA PHE A 91 9.81 -1.23 6.58
C PHE A 91 9.60 -2.74 6.71
N PRO A 92 9.75 -3.34 7.90
CA PRO A 92 9.63 -4.78 8.06
C PRO A 92 8.24 -5.28 7.67
N GLN A 93 8.20 -6.34 6.85
CA GLN A 93 6.96 -6.98 6.44
C GLN A 93 6.77 -8.25 7.27
N THR A 94 5.54 -8.50 7.76
CA THR A 94 5.23 -9.73 8.51
C THR A 94 5.24 -10.97 7.61
N ASN A 95 4.83 -10.80 6.35
CA ASN A 95 4.99 -11.77 5.28
C ASN A 95 5.51 -11.06 4.03
N SER A 96 6.47 -11.68 3.35
CA SER A 96 7.01 -11.15 2.10
C SER A 96 6.36 -11.76 0.86
N ASP A 97 5.52 -12.79 0.99
CA ASP A 97 4.87 -13.42 -0.16
C ASP A 97 3.73 -12.56 -0.72
N ALA A 98 3.99 -11.90 -1.86
CA ALA A 98 3.02 -11.01 -2.50
C ALA A 98 1.78 -11.76 -3.03
N CYS A 99 1.88 -13.08 -3.27
CA CYS A 99 0.74 -13.91 -3.67
C CYS A 99 -0.32 -14.02 -2.56
N THR A 100 0.04 -13.71 -1.31
CA THR A 100 -0.91 -13.67 -0.18
C THR A 100 -1.63 -12.32 -0.05
N TYR A 101 -1.24 -11.34 -0.86
CA TYR A 101 -1.74 -9.96 -0.83
C TYR A 101 -2.53 -9.62 -2.10
N GLY A 102 -3.39 -10.53 -2.55
CA GLY A 102 -4.30 -10.32 -3.69
C GLY A 102 -3.74 -10.65 -5.08
N VAL A 103 -2.43 -10.80 -5.22
CA VAL A 103 -1.81 -11.22 -6.49
C VAL A 103 -2.18 -12.67 -6.79
N LYS A 104 -2.69 -12.93 -7.99
CA LYS A 104 -3.07 -14.28 -8.43
C LYS A 104 -1.84 -15.00 -8.98
N CYS A 105 -1.29 -15.90 -8.18
CA CYS A 105 -0.18 -16.77 -8.56
C CYS A 105 -0.69 -18.17 -8.94
N PRO A 106 -0.11 -18.85 -9.96
CA PRO A 106 0.99 -18.37 -10.80
C PRO A 106 0.57 -17.22 -11.72
N LEU A 107 1.50 -16.30 -11.98
CA LEU A 107 1.29 -15.18 -12.89
C LEU A 107 1.21 -15.67 -14.33
N THR A 108 0.29 -15.08 -15.08
CA THR A 108 0.24 -15.18 -16.54
C THR A 108 0.73 -13.87 -17.15
N ALA A 109 1.61 -13.94 -18.16
CA ALA A 109 2.10 -12.75 -18.85
C ALA A 109 0.94 -11.91 -19.42
N GLY A 110 1.04 -10.58 -19.27
CA GLY A 110 0.03 -9.61 -19.69
C GLY A 110 -1.23 -9.54 -18.82
N ALA A 111 -1.45 -10.50 -17.91
CA ALA A 111 -2.63 -10.53 -17.07
C ALA A 111 -2.64 -9.37 -16.07
N ALA A 112 -3.82 -8.78 -15.89
CA ALA A 112 -4.04 -7.77 -14.86
C ALA A 112 -4.01 -8.41 -13.48
N GLN A 113 -3.28 -7.78 -12.58
CA GLN A 113 -3.06 -8.20 -11.20
C GLN A 113 -3.40 -7.05 -10.25
N LEU A 114 -3.79 -7.41 -9.04
CA LEU A 114 -4.07 -6.46 -7.98
C LEU A 114 -3.33 -6.88 -6.71
N PHE A 115 -2.32 -6.12 -6.34
CA PHE A 115 -1.64 -6.28 -5.07
C PHE A 115 -2.27 -5.33 -4.05
N GLN A 116 -2.51 -5.80 -2.82
CA GLN A 116 -3.09 -5.01 -1.74
C GLN A 116 -2.49 -5.42 -0.39
N GLN A 117 -1.79 -4.49 0.27
CA GLN A 117 -1.16 -4.75 1.56
C GLN A 117 -1.35 -3.57 2.52
N SER A 118 -1.66 -3.90 3.78
CA SER A 118 -1.75 -2.95 4.88
C SER A 118 -0.37 -2.74 5.52
N ILE A 119 -0.07 -1.50 5.90
CA ILE A 119 1.13 -1.14 6.67
C ILE A 119 0.70 -0.53 7.99
N ALA A 120 1.24 -1.02 9.11
CA ALA A 120 1.01 -0.43 10.42
C ALA A 120 1.90 0.80 10.62
N ILE A 121 1.27 1.97 10.85
CA ILE A 121 1.97 3.21 11.21
C ILE A 121 1.95 3.32 12.72
N THR A 122 2.97 2.77 13.39
CA THR A 122 3.05 2.75 14.85
C THR A 122 3.48 4.09 15.44
N GLU A 123 3.19 4.31 16.72
CA GLU A 123 3.56 5.53 17.46
C GLU A 123 5.05 5.88 17.40
N ASN A 124 5.90 4.86 17.29
CA ASN A 124 7.37 5.00 17.27
C ASN A 124 7.91 5.52 15.93
N HIS A 125 7.10 5.61 14.89
CA HIS A 125 7.57 6.16 13.62
C HIS A 125 7.82 7.67 13.74
N PRO A 126 8.88 8.19 13.10
CA PRO A 126 9.12 9.63 13.04
C PRO A 126 8.00 10.31 12.24
N SER A 127 7.59 11.49 12.70
CA SER A 127 6.51 12.30 12.09
C SER A 127 6.99 13.69 11.70
N GLY A 128 6.29 14.32 10.77
CA GLY A 128 6.50 15.72 10.37
C GLY A 128 7.46 15.93 9.20
N GLU A 129 8.11 14.88 8.70
CA GLU A 129 8.92 14.93 7.48
C GLU A 129 8.22 14.19 6.33
N ILE A 130 8.31 14.75 5.12
CA ILE A 130 7.93 14.05 3.90
C ILE A 130 9.00 13.00 3.61
N ILE A 131 8.58 11.74 3.55
CA ILE A 131 9.41 10.59 3.21
C ILE A 131 9.09 10.10 1.79
N GLN A 132 10.12 9.56 1.15
CA GLN A 132 9.96 8.85 -0.13
C GLN A 132 9.81 7.36 0.15
N VAL A 133 8.66 6.79 -0.17
CA VAL A 133 8.39 5.36 -0.01
C VAL A 133 8.62 4.64 -1.33
N ASN A 134 9.54 3.68 -1.32
CA ASN A 134 9.86 2.79 -2.43
C ASN A 134 9.23 1.42 -2.14
N TRP A 135 8.29 1.01 -2.98
CA TRP A 135 7.62 -0.29 -2.88
C TRP A 135 7.96 -1.15 -4.09
N GLN A 136 8.42 -2.38 -3.84
CA GLN A 136 8.79 -3.32 -4.89
C GLN A 136 8.09 -4.66 -4.74
N LEU A 137 7.65 -5.21 -5.88
CA LEU A 137 7.37 -6.63 -6.01
C LEU A 137 8.48 -7.24 -6.88
N ALA A 138 9.18 -8.23 -6.36
CA ALA A 138 10.32 -8.86 -7.02
C ALA A 138 10.09 -10.36 -7.24
N ARG A 139 10.63 -10.87 -8.33
CA ARG A 139 10.67 -12.29 -8.65
C ARG A 139 11.74 -13.00 -7.82
N PRO A 140 11.77 -14.35 -7.79
CA PRO A 140 12.78 -15.10 -7.03
C PRO A 140 14.23 -14.75 -7.41
N ASP A 141 14.47 -14.42 -8.68
CA ASP A 141 15.75 -13.98 -9.24
C ASP A 141 16.09 -12.51 -8.94
N GLN A 142 15.34 -11.84 -8.05
CA GLN A 142 15.46 -10.41 -7.71
C GLN A 142 15.08 -9.44 -8.83
N THR A 143 14.62 -9.93 -9.98
CA THR A 143 14.10 -9.08 -11.04
C THR A 143 12.84 -8.37 -10.54
N LYS A 144 12.78 -7.05 -10.67
CA LYS A 144 11.63 -6.26 -10.21
C LYS A 144 10.48 -6.42 -11.19
N GLU A 145 9.36 -6.92 -10.68
CA GLU A 145 8.10 -6.97 -11.41
C GLU A 145 7.35 -5.65 -11.29
N VAL A 146 7.34 -5.06 -10.10
CA VAL A 146 6.73 -3.77 -9.80
C VAL A 146 7.74 -2.94 -9.01
N CYS A 147 7.83 -1.65 -9.32
CA CYS A 147 8.65 -0.70 -8.60
C CYS A 147 7.95 0.67 -8.63
N ILE A 148 7.36 1.07 -7.50
CA ILE A 148 6.73 2.39 -7.35
C ILE A 148 7.41 3.22 -6.27
N ILE A 149 7.33 4.53 -6.45
CA ILE A 149 7.83 5.54 -5.53
C ILE A 149 6.71 6.55 -5.29
N PHE A 150 6.27 6.72 -4.05
CA PHE A 150 5.29 7.75 -3.69
C PHE A 150 5.78 8.54 -2.47
N LEU A 151 5.17 9.71 -2.26
CA LEU A 151 5.49 10.57 -1.13
C LEU A 151 4.46 10.40 -0.03
N ALA A 152 4.95 10.26 1.19
CA ALA A 152 4.12 10.17 2.37
C ALA A 152 4.66 11.06 3.48
N GLU A 153 3.82 11.41 4.42
CA GLU A 153 4.20 12.05 5.68
C GLU A 153 3.42 11.40 6.80
N ILE A 154 4.13 11.05 7.87
CA ILE A 154 3.49 10.51 9.06
C ILE A 154 3.09 11.67 9.94
N VAL A 155 1.81 11.72 10.31
CA VAL A 155 1.21 12.74 11.16
C VAL A 155 0.70 12.11 12.46
N ALA A 156 0.51 12.93 13.48
CA ALA A 156 -0.04 12.50 14.77
C ALA A 156 -1.45 11.92 14.64
#